data_AF-A0A5P0YUX6-F1
#
_entry.id   AF-A0A5P0YUX6-F1
#
_cell.length_a   1.000
_cell.length_b   1.000
_cell.length_c   1.000
_cell.angle_alpha   90.00
_cell.angle_beta   90.00
_cell.angle_gamma   90.00
#
_symmetry.space_group_name_H-M   'P 1'
#
loop_
_entity.id
_entity.type
_entity.pdbx_description
1 polymer ?
#
loop_
_entity_poly.entity_id
_entity_poly.type
_entity_poly.pdbx_seq_one_letter_code
_entity_poly.pdbx_strand_id
1 'polypeptide(L)'
;MAKTRITISLEQDQAERVRQHAERAGMDVSGYLVHAATRQMAESDAIEEQFAEVDALIAQAERAADGLPAEPASEPAAELTEQERREVEEALGLVHGRDRQDRRPGHAA
;
A
#
# COMPACT_ATOMS: atom_id res chain seq x y z
N MET A 1 -11.43 -13.78 36.65
CA MET A 1 -10.47 -14.38 35.69
C MET A 1 -9.06 -14.29 36.27
N ALA A 2 -8.26 -15.34 36.14
CA ALA A 2 -6.87 -15.32 36.61
C ALA A 2 -6.03 -14.39 35.70
N LYS A 3 -5.16 -13.57 36.30
CA LYS A 3 -4.22 -12.74 35.55
C LYS A 3 -3.04 -13.61 35.10
N THR A 4 -2.79 -13.69 33.80
CA THR A 4 -1.61 -14.36 33.24
C THR A 4 -0.45 -13.38 33.20
N ARG A 5 0.71 -13.77 33.73
CA ARG A 5 1.93 -12.96 33.66
C ARG A 5 2.75 -13.37 32.44
N ILE A 6 3.23 -12.38 31.70
CA ILE A 6 4.17 -12.55 30.59
C ILE A 6 5.44 -11.77 30.95
N THR A 7 6.60 -12.33 30.62
CA THR A 7 7.89 -11.66 30.76
C THR A 7 8.38 -11.27 29.38
N ILE A 8 8.79 -10.02 29.22
CA ILE A 8 9.25 -9.48 27.94
C ILE A 8 10.60 -8.82 28.19
N SER A 9 11.60 -9.19 27.39
CA SER A 9 12.90 -8.52 27.40
C SER A 9 12.84 -7.30 26.49
N LEU A 10 13.36 -6.18 26.96
CA LEU A 10 13.47 -4.94 26.20
C LEU A 10 14.91 -4.47 26.22
N GLU A 11 15.34 -3.85 25.12
CA GLU A 11 16.57 -3.07 25.12
C GLU A 11 16.45 -1.91 26.13
N GLN A 12 17.59 -1.49 26.67
CA GLN A 12 17.63 -0.52 27.77
C GLN A 12 17.01 0.84 27.38
N ASP A 13 17.27 1.28 26.15
CA ASP A 13 16.70 2.51 25.58
C ASP A 13 15.17 2.42 25.43
N GLN A 14 14.66 1.27 25.00
CA GLN A 14 13.22 1.04 24.86
C GLN A 14 12.55 0.99 26.24
N ALA A 15 13.13 0.30 27.21
CA ALA A 15 12.61 0.26 28.57
C ALA A 15 12.53 1.66 29.20
N GLU A 16 13.53 2.51 28.96
CA GLU A 16 13.53 3.90 29.43
C GLU A 16 12.44 4.74 28.76
N ARG A 17 12.30 4.65 27.44
CA ARG A 17 11.23 5.34 26.72
C ARG A 17 9.85 4.93 27.22
N VAL A 18 9.61 3.62 27.38
CA VAL A 18 8.32 3.11 27.87
C VAL A 18 8.03 3.65 29.28
N ARG A 19 9.02 3.67 30.18
CA ARG A 19 8.85 4.25 31.53
C ARG A 19 8.44 5.72 31.48
N GLN A 20 9.12 6.54 30.69
CA GLN A 20 8.78 7.96 30.56
C GLN A 20 7.38 8.18 29.98
N HIS A 21 6.96 7.36 29.01
CA HIS A 21 5.62 7.47 28.45
C HIS A 21 4.54 7.02 29.42
N ALA A 22 4.77 5.93 30.16
CA ALA A 22 3.86 5.47 31.21
C ALA A 22 3.69 6.54 32.29
N GLU A 23 4.80 7.14 32.75
CA GLU A 23 4.77 8.22 33.74
C GLU A 23 4.01 9.45 33.25
N ARG A 24 4.24 9.90 32.00
CA ARG A 24 3.48 11.01 31.39
C ARG A 24 1.99 10.72 31.27
N ALA A 25 1.62 9.45 31.10
CA ALA A 25 0.23 9.00 31.07
C ALA A 25 -0.37 8.79 32.48
N GLY A 26 0.42 8.94 33.56
CA GLY A 26 -0.01 8.65 34.92
C GLY A 26 -0.27 7.16 35.18
N MET A 27 0.36 6.28 34.41
CA MET A 27 0.18 4.84 34.45
C MET A 27 1.45 4.11 34.90
N ASP A 28 1.29 2.94 35.51
CA ASP A 28 2.43 2.03 35.66
C ASP A 28 2.82 1.41 34.31
N VAL A 29 4.07 0.95 34.20
CA VAL A 29 4.63 0.38 32.96
C VAL A 29 3.79 -0.78 32.43
N SER A 30 3.31 -1.66 33.31
CA SER A 30 2.55 -2.84 32.91
C SER A 30 1.16 -2.46 32.40
N GLY A 31 0.49 -1.52 33.06
CA GLY A 31 -0.79 -0.97 32.64
C GLY A 31 -0.67 -0.20 31.32
N TYR A 32 0.38 0.59 31.17
CA TYR A 32 0.66 1.31 29.93
C TYR A 32 0.88 0.36 28.75
N LEU A 33 1.71 -0.68 28.93
CA LEU A 33 1.97 -1.67 27.88
C LEU A 33 0.71 -2.45 27.49
N VAL A 34 -0.08 -2.88 28.47
CA VAL A 34 -1.35 -3.58 28.20
C VAL A 34 -2.33 -2.67 27.46
N HIS A 35 -2.45 -1.41 27.86
CA HIS A 35 -3.33 -0.45 27.21
C HIS A 35 -2.90 -0.17 25.77
N ALA A 36 -1.61 0.08 25.55
CA ALA A 36 -1.06 0.31 24.22
C ALA A 36 -1.24 -0.90 23.30
N ALA A 37 -0.94 -2.11 23.79
CA ALA A 37 -1.15 -3.35 23.04
C ALA A 37 -2.62 -3.56 22.70
N THR A 38 -3.54 -3.36 23.65
CA THR A 38 -4.99 -3.52 23.41
C THR A 38 -5.49 -2.54 22.36
N ARG A 39 -5.03 -1.28 22.42
CA ARG A 39 -5.37 -0.27 21.42
C ARG A 39 -4.83 -0.65 20.04
N GLN A 40 -3.58 -1.10 19.96
CA GLN A 40 -2.97 -1.52 18.71
C GLN A 40 -3.72 -2.71 18.09
N MET A 41 -4.12 -3.70 18.90
CA MET A 41 -4.93 -4.83 18.44
C MET A 41 -6.27 -4.35 17.88
N ALA A 42 -6.99 -3.49 18.63
CA ALA A 42 -8.27 -2.97 18.15
C ALA A 42 -8.14 -2.15 16.86
N GLU A 43 -7.06 -1.38 16.71
CA GLU A 43 -6.79 -0.62 15.49
C GLU A 43 -6.50 -1.55 14.30
N SER A 44 -5.68 -2.58 14.51
CA SER A 44 -5.39 -3.60 13.49
C SER A 44 -6.63 -4.40 13.11
N ASP A 45 -7.40 -4.89 14.08
CA ASP A 45 -8.63 -5.65 13.85
C ASP A 45 -9.65 -4.81 13.05
N ALA A 46 -9.79 -3.52 13.38
CA ALA A 46 -10.69 -2.62 12.67
C ALA A 46 -10.24 -2.35 11.21
N ILE A 47 -8.93 -2.36 10.95
CA ILE A 47 -8.40 -2.27 9.59
C ILE A 47 -8.69 -3.56 8.83
N GLU A 48 -8.39 -4.71 9.42
CA GLU A 48 -8.64 -6.03 8.81
C GLU A 48 -10.13 -6.22 8.48
N GLU A 49 -11.03 -5.81 9.38
CA GLU A 49 -12.47 -5.86 9.15
C GLU A 49 -12.92 -5.00 7.96
N GLN A 50 -12.32 -3.82 7.76
CA GLN A 50 -12.62 -2.95 6.61
C GLN A 50 -12.22 -3.57 5.28
N PHE A 51 -11.12 -4.34 5.24
CA PHE A 51 -10.62 -4.96 4.02
C PHE A 51 -11.23 -6.35 3.76
N ALA A 52 -11.82 -7.00 4.76
CA ALA A 52 -12.36 -8.35 4.64
C ALA A 52 -13.40 -8.51 3.51
N GLU A 53 -14.24 -7.51 3.27
CA GLU A 53 -15.22 -7.54 2.16
C GLU A 53 -14.52 -7.48 0.79
N VAL A 54 -13.51 -6.63 0.66
CA VAL A 54 -12.74 -6.47 -0.58
C VAL A 54 -11.96 -7.75 -0.87
N ASP A 55 -11.33 -8.34 0.13
CA ASP A 55 -10.62 -9.61 -0.01
C ASP A 55 -11.57 -10.75 -0.40
N ALA A 56 -12.78 -10.77 0.16
CA ALA A 56 -13.80 -11.76 -0.23
C ALA A 56 -14.24 -11.58 -1.69
N LEU A 57 -14.37 -10.34 -2.16
CA LEU A 57 -14.71 -10.02 -3.55
C LEU A 57 -13.56 -10.40 -4.51
N ILE A 58 -12.30 -10.12 -4.13
CA ILE A 58 -11.13 -10.56 -4.89
C ILE A 58 -11.08 -12.08 -4.97
N ALA A 59 -11.21 -12.77 -3.85
CA ALA A 59 -11.19 -14.24 -3.81
C ALA A 59 -12.36 -14.86 -4.59
N GLN A 60 -13.50 -14.17 -4.69
CA GLN A 60 -14.60 -14.60 -5.57
C GLN A 60 -14.22 -14.42 -7.05
N ALA A 61 -13.66 -13.27 -7.41
CA ALA A 61 -13.25 -12.98 -8.78
C ALA A 61 -12.15 -13.93 -9.26
N GLU A 62 -11.14 -14.21 -8.43
CA GLU A 62 -10.06 -15.15 -8.72
C GLU A 62 -10.62 -16.57 -8.98
N ARG A 63 -11.51 -17.06 -8.10
CA ARG A 63 -12.17 -18.36 -8.30
C ARG A 63 -13.02 -18.41 -9.57
N ALA A 64 -13.66 -17.31 -9.94
CA ALA A 64 -14.42 -17.23 -11.18
C ALA A 64 -13.49 -17.26 -12.40
N ALA A 65 -12.35 -16.56 -12.32
CA ALA A 65 -11.33 -16.54 -13.37
C ALA A 65 -10.65 -17.89 -13.57
N ASP A 66 -10.37 -18.63 -12.50
CA ASP A 66 -9.80 -20.00 -12.57
C ASP A 66 -10.68 -20.97 -13.37
N GLY A 67 -12.00 -20.71 -13.44
CA GLY A 67 -12.96 -21.48 -14.22
C GLY A 67 -13.09 -21.05 -15.68
N LEU A 68 -12.50 -19.93 -16.07
CA LEU A 68 -12.51 -19.48 -17.46
C LEU A 68 -11.51 -20.28 -18.29
N PRO A 69 -11.82 -20.58 -19.56
CA PRO A 69 -10.80 -21.10 -20.46
C PRO A 69 -9.66 -20.07 -20.52
N ALA A 70 -8.42 -20.55 -20.49
CA ALA A 70 -7.27 -19.70 -20.75
C ALA A 70 -7.56 -18.88 -22.01
N GLU A 71 -7.39 -17.57 -21.93
CA GLU A 71 -7.51 -16.73 -23.12
C GLU A 71 -6.63 -17.34 -24.20
N PRO A 72 -7.13 -17.46 -25.46
CA PRO A 72 -6.28 -17.91 -26.54
C PRO A 72 -5.04 -17.03 -26.48
N ALA A 73 -3.86 -17.66 -26.39
CA ALA A 73 -2.58 -16.95 -26.33
C ALA A 73 -2.67 -15.85 -27.38
N SER A 74 -2.62 -14.58 -26.93
CA SER A 74 -2.78 -13.45 -27.83
C SER A 74 -1.91 -13.75 -29.04
N GLU A 75 -2.54 -13.88 -30.21
CA GLU A 75 -1.78 -14.01 -31.44
C GLU A 75 -0.73 -12.91 -31.39
N PRO A 76 0.55 -13.22 -31.70
CA PRO A 76 1.61 -12.23 -31.61
C PRO A 76 1.07 -10.97 -32.27
N ALA A 77 0.89 -9.91 -31.47
CA ALA A 77 0.19 -8.73 -31.92
C ALA A 77 0.85 -8.35 -33.24
N ALA A 78 0.07 -8.34 -34.32
CA ALA A 78 0.61 -8.16 -35.65
C ALA A 78 1.55 -6.95 -35.59
N GLU A 79 2.81 -7.14 -36.01
CA GLU A 79 3.79 -6.07 -35.96
C GLU A 79 3.18 -4.87 -36.70
N LEU A 80 2.95 -3.79 -35.96
CA LEU A 80 2.37 -2.58 -36.54
C LEU A 80 3.24 -2.18 -37.73
N THR A 81 2.60 -1.94 -38.86
CA THR A 81 3.29 -1.36 -40.01
C THR A 81 3.87 0.00 -39.61
N GLU A 82 4.90 0.46 -40.32
CA GLU A 82 5.52 1.76 -40.03
C GLU A 82 4.49 2.91 -40.06
N GLN A 83 3.49 2.78 -40.91
CA GLN A 83 2.39 3.73 -41.01
C GLN A 83 1.51 3.72 -39.74
N GLU A 84 1.08 2.54 -39.27
CA GLU A 84 0.28 2.41 -38.05
C GLU A 84 1.06 2.84 -36.80
N ARG A 85 2.37 2.54 -36.74
CA ARG A 85 3.24 3.03 -35.66
C ARG A 85 3.27 4.55 -35.60
N ARG A 86 3.37 5.21 -36.76
CA ARG A 86 3.39 6.66 -36.87
C ARG A 86 2.06 7.30 -36.48
N GLU A 87 0.94 6.66 -36.84
CA GLU A 87 -0.40 7.11 -36.46
C GLU A 87 -0.63 6.99 -34.94
N VAL A 88 -0.18 5.90 -34.32
CA VAL A 88 -0.22 5.72 -32.86
C VAL A 88 0.66 6.75 -32.15
N GLU A 89 1.87 7.01 -32.67
CA GLU A 89 2.77 8.02 -32.10
C GLU A 89 2.18 9.44 -32.21
N GLU A 90 1.52 9.77 -33.31
CA GLU A 90 0.82 11.05 -33.48
C GLU A 90 -0.35 11.17 -32.49
N ALA A 91 -1.16 10.12 -32.34
CA ALA A 91 -2.27 10.09 -31.41
C ALA A 91 -1.80 10.23 -29.95
N LEU A 92 -0.72 9.53 -29.58
CA LEU A 92 -0.09 9.66 -28.25
C LEU A 92 0.49 11.06 -28.04
N GLY A 93 1.08 11.67 -29.07
CA GLY A 93 1.58 13.04 -29.03
C GLY A 93 0.49 14.10 -28.79
N LEU A 94 -0.74 13.82 -29.24
CA LEU A 94 -1.90 14.67 -28.96
C LEU A 94 -2.38 14.52 -27.51
N VAL A 95 -2.37 13.30 -26.95
CA VAL A 95 -2.78 13.01 -25.57
C VAL A 95 -1.76 13.51 -24.55
N HIS A 96 -0.46 13.33 -24.83
CA HIS A 96 0.63 13.72 -23.92
C HIS A 96 0.95 15.22 -23.94
N GLY A 97 0.30 15.99 -24.83
CA GLY A 97 0.59 17.40 -25.02
C GLY A 97 1.90 17.60 -25.78
N ARG A 98 1.82 18.11 -27.01
CA ARG A 98 2.96 18.41 -27.86
C ARG A 98 3.70 19.66 -27.36
N ASP A 99 4.34 19.60 -26.20
CA ASP A 99 5.02 20.77 -25.65
C ASP A 99 6.18 20.45 -24.70
N ARG A 100 7.39 20.27 -25.27
CA ARG A 100 8.68 20.56 -24.61
C ARG A 100 9.80 20.89 -25.60
N GLN A 101 9.54 21.67 -26.65
CA GLN A 101 10.63 22.21 -27.48
C GLN A 101 10.63 23.73 -27.67
N ASP A 102 9.57 24.46 -27.29
CA ASP A 102 9.57 25.93 -27.38
C ASP A 102 9.56 26.61 -26.00
N ARG A 103 10.68 26.55 -25.28
CA ARG A 103 11.03 27.65 -24.35
C ARG A 103 12.48 27.57 -23.86
N ARG A 104 13.37 28.27 -24.58
CA ARG A 104 14.37 29.19 -24.00
C ARG A 104 15.13 29.93 -25.11
N PRO A 105 14.88 31.24 -25.27
CA PRO A 105 15.94 32.19 -25.54
C PRO A 105 16.03 33.13 -24.34
N GLY A 106 17.08 32.93 -23.54
CA GLY A 106 17.44 33.82 -22.44
C GLY A 106 18.90 34.20 -22.58
N HIS A 107 19.21 35.05 -23.56
CA HIS A 107 20.47 35.79 -23.59
C HIS A 107 20.18 37.17 -23.01
N ALA A 108 20.62 37.39 -21.77
CA ALA A 108 20.79 38.73 -21.22
C ALA A 108 22.27 39.09 -21.36
N ALA A 109 22.49 40.30 -21.87
CA ALA A 109 23.78 40.99 -21.94
C ALA A 109 24.20 41.52 -20.56
#